data_AF-A0A371DGN4-F1
#
_entry.id   AF-A0A371DGN4-F1
#
_cell.length_a   1.000
_cell.length_b   1.000
_cell.length_c   1.000
_cell.angle_alpha   90.00
_cell.angle_beta   90.00
_cell.angle_gamma   90.00
#
_symmetry.space_group_name_H-M   'P 1'
#
loop_
_entity.id
_entity.type
_entity.pdbx_description
1 polymer ?
#
loop_
_entity_poly.entity_id
_entity_poly.type
_entity_poly.pdbx_seq_one_letter_code
_entity_poly.pdbx_strand_id
1 'polypeptide(L)'
;MTSTANNESYDFPSPFTFQECDPCTLVELHMRYMSGKIRSKPDWWEKIKDEGLVAKWRQEMLDRDRAAVEKVWGLAEKRLPLDGTVKHWPRDLITDVQLDYIFEELRYIASRRDEATGIYASSVPMVYESRSLVPDVLKTDLLEGASIIESVPEEEKDWHPGSNGQVLDLVHPSLYCLRIGSSYAYVRDDTDTPGRVLRVLTEEEYKKGRPDFLTYEYETFAYSSRYQWLPTDFEISDAGAARPLSYINNLHPVWHRDFYPIISSVLGRFIPLFERVLTDVISPVPDCVIYVNTGEWYNHLQEPEYVHSPEGAKRWEEWKETYRSVLSEFRSSGQKI
;
A
#
# COMPACT_ATOMS: atom_id res chain seq x y z
N MET A 1 -27.91 31.56 6.77
CA MET A 1 -28.15 30.47 5.80
C MET A 1 -27.33 29.29 6.25
N THR A 2 -27.96 28.37 6.97
CA THR A 2 -27.34 27.13 7.46
C THR A 2 -27.15 26.20 6.27
N SER A 3 -25.91 26.04 5.83
CA SER A 3 -25.52 25.01 4.85
C SER A 3 -25.82 23.65 5.46
N THR A 4 -26.90 23.01 5.01
CA THR A 4 -27.10 21.58 5.19
C THR A 4 -26.07 20.88 4.33
N ALA A 5 -24.90 20.60 4.92
CA ALA A 5 -23.95 19.68 4.30
C ALA A 5 -24.70 18.36 4.10
N ASN A 6 -24.83 17.91 2.86
CA ASN A 6 -25.24 16.56 2.55
C ASN A 6 -24.25 15.63 3.26
N ASN A 7 -24.69 15.01 4.34
CA ASN A 7 -23.91 14.02 5.07
C ASN A 7 -24.00 12.69 4.30
N GLU A 8 -23.49 12.69 3.07
CA GLU A 8 -23.27 11.44 2.33
C GLU A 8 -22.21 10.67 3.12
N SER A 9 -22.61 9.51 3.62
CA SER A 9 -21.69 8.60 4.31
C SER A 9 -20.74 8.02 3.27
N TYR A 10 -19.48 8.45 3.28
CA TYR A 10 -18.43 7.79 2.52
C TYR A 10 -18.14 6.43 3.17
N ASP A 11 -18.19 5.38 2.37
CA ASP A 11 -17.81 4.04 2.81
C ASP A 11 -16.34 3.79 2.42
N PHE A 12 -15.54 3.41 3.40
CA PHE A 12 -14.13 3.09 3.22
C PHE A 12 -13.96 1.58 3.38
N PRO A 13 -13.19 0.94 2.49
CA PRO A 13 -13.08 -0.50 2.52
C PRO A 13 -12.32 -0.94 3.78
N SER A 14 -12.83 -2.01 4.42
CA SER A 14 -12.17 -2.61 5.58
C SER A 14 -10.96 -3.43 5.14
N PRO A 15 -9.83 -3.36 5.87
CA PRO A 15 -8.68 -4.22 5.60
C PRO A 15 -8.97 -5.71 5.86
N PHE A 16 -10.09 -6.02 6.51
CA PHE A 16 -10.55 -7.38 6.79
C PHE A 16 -11.56 -7.89 5.76
N THR A 17 -11.96 -7.06 4.80
CA THR A 17 -12.84 -7.46 3.69
C THR A 17 -12.00 -7.71 2.45
N PHE A 18 -12.23 -8.84 1.79
CA PHE A 18 -11.57 -9.15 0.53
C PHE A 18 -12.00 -8.13 -0.55
N GLN A 19 -11.01 -7.48 -1.16
CA GLN A 19 -11.23 -6.60 -2.31
C GLN A 19 -10.81 -7.36 -3.56
N GLU A 20 -11.75 -7.50 -4.50
CA GLU A 20 -11.45 -8.05 -5.82
C GLU A 20 -10.65 -7.01 -6.61
N CYS A 21 -9.43 -7.39 -7.00
CA CYS A 21 -8.54 -6.54 -7.78
C CYS A 21 -8.21 -7.25 -9.10
N ASP A 22 -8.32 -6.53 -10.20
CA ASP A 22 -7.90 -7.05 -11.50
C ASP A 22 -6.37 -7.27 -11.52
N PRO A 23 -5.91 -8.42 -12.05
CA PRO A 23 -4.50 -8.69 -12.14
C PRO A 23 -3.82 -7.75 -13.16
N CYS A 24 -2.72 -7.13 -12.73
CA CYS A 24 -1.89 -6.31 -13.60
C CYS A 24 -0.94 -7.20 -14.43
N THR A 25 -0.78 -6.91 -15.73
CA THR A 25 0.10 -7.70 -16.60
C THR A 25 1.57 -7.56 -16.18
N LEU A 26 2.39 -8.59 -16.44
CA LEU A 26 3.82 -8.53 -16.15
C LEU A 26 4.54 -7.39 -16.92
N VAL A 27 4.05 -7.07 -18.12
CA VAL A 27 4.56 -5.96 -18.94
C VAL A 27 4.26 -4.62 -18.27
N GLU A 28 3.03 -4.43 -17.77
CA GLU A 28 2.68 -3.19 -17.08
C GLU A 28 3.38 -3.06 -15.73
N LEU A 29 3.52 -4.15 -14.96
CA LEU A 29 4.34 -4.16 -13.74
C LEU A 29 5.79 -3.74 -14.03
N HIS A 30 6.34 -4.20 -15.15
CA HIS A 30 7.67 -3.80 -15.60
C HIS A 30 7.73 -2.30 -15.97
N MET A 31 6.73 -1.77 -16.67
CA MET A 31 6.62 -0.33 -16.96
C MET A 31 6.55 0.50 -15.67
N ARG A 32 5.70 0.10 -14.71
CA ARG A 32 5.57 0.75 -13.40
C ARG A 32 6.89 0.71 -12.62
N TYR A 33 7.60 -0.42 -12.65
CA TYR A 33 8.92 -0.56 -12.04
C TYR A 33 9.94 0.42 -12.63
N MET A 34 10.02 0.50 -13.96
CA MET A 34 10.93 1.41 -14.67
C MET A 34 10.59 2.88 -14.36
N SER A 35 9.31 3.25 -14.43
CA SER A 35 8.79 4.56 -13.98
C SER A 35 9.21 4.86 -12.53
N GLY A 36 9.08 3.88 -11.63
CA GLY A 36 9.49 4.02 -10.24
C GLY A 36 10.99 4.26 -10.03
N LYS A 37 11.86 3.71 -10.89
CA LYS A 37 13.30 3.99 -10.85
C LYS A 37 13.65 5.43 -11.20
N ILE A 38 12.83 6.11 -12.00
CA ILE A 38 13.00 7.56 -12.22
C ILE A 38 12.44 8.32 -11.02
N ARG A 39 11.25 7.96 -10.53
CA ARG A 39 10.58 8.65 -9.42
C ARG A 39 11.34 8.59 -8.09
N SER A 40 12.20 7.61 -7.90
CA SER A 40 13.08 7.54 -6.73
C SER A 40 14.27 8.53 -6.78
N LYS A 41 14.63 9.04 -7.97
CA LYS A 41 15.72 10.00 -8.11
C LYS A 41 15.32 11.34 -7.46
N PRO A 42 16.25 12.04 -6.79
CA PRO A 42 15.99 13.39 -6.30
C PRO A 42 15.58 14.34 -7.41
N ASP A 43 14.58 15.18 -7.13
CA ASP A 43 14.10 16.26 -8.01
C ASP A 43 13.74 15.78 -9.43
N TRP A 44 13.31 14.53 -9.57
CA TRP A 44 13.00 13.94 -10.86
C TRP A 44 11.91 14.72 -11.62
N TRP A 45 10.96 15.33 -10.88
CA TRP A 45 9.86 16.12 -11.42
C TRP A 45 10.32 17.43 -12.08
N GLU A 46 11.48 17.98 -11.69
CA GLU A 46 12.11 19.09 -12.41
C GLU A 46 12.93 18.58 -13.58
N LYS A 47 13.69 17.50 -13.34
CA LYS A 47 14.62 16.89 -14.30
C LYS A 47 13.92 16.31 -15.53
N ILE A 48 12.67 15.87 -15.41
CA ILE A 48 11.87 15.36 -16.53
C ILE A 48 11.60 16.42 -17.62
N LYS A 49 11.80 17.71 -17.30
CA LYS A 49 11.66 18.83 -18.25
C LYS A 49 12.88 18.99 -19.17
N ASP A 50 14.01 18.36 -18.84
CA ASP A 50 15.23 18.36 -19.65
C ASP A 50 15.21 17.19 -20.64
N GLU A 51 14.96 17.49 -21.91
CA GLU A 51 14.89 16.50 -22.98
C GLU A 51 16.21 15.75 -23.22
N GLY A 52 17.37 16.35 -22.94
CA GLY A 52 18.66 15.68 -23.01
C GLY A 52 18.82 14.63 -21.91
N LEU A 53 18.36 14.95 -20.70
CA LEU A 53 18.35 14.01 -19.58
C LEU A 53 17.31 12.89 -19.78
N VAL A 54 16.14 13.22 -20.33
CA VAL A 54 15.11 12.25 -20.73
C VAL A 54 15.68 11.26 -21.74
N ALA A 55 16.34 11.73 -22.80
CA ALA A 55 16.98 10.86 -23.79
C ALA A 55 18.00 9.90 -23.16
N LYS A 56 18.80 10.40 -22.21
CA LYS A 56 19.73 9.55 -21.44
C LYS A 56 19.00 8.50 -20.61
N TRP A 57 17.94 8.86 -19.89
CA TRP A 57 17.15 7.91 -19.11
C TRP A 57 16.46 6.86 -19.97
N ARG A 58 15.99 7.23 -21.17
CA ARG A 58 15.46 6.26 -22.15
C ARG A 58 16.51 5.22 -22.53
N GLN A 59 17.73 5.66 -22.85
CA GLN A 59 18.82 4.73 -23.17
C GLN A 59 19.18 3.84 -21.97
N GLU A 60 19.28 4.42 -20.76
CA GLU A 60 19.53 3.64 -19.54
C GLU A 60 18.46 2.56 -19.29
N MET A 61 17.19 2.85 -19.60
CA MET A 61 16.09 1.88 -19.48
C MET A 61 16.25 0.74 -20.50
N LEU A 62 16.52 1.07 -21.76
CA LEU A 62 16.75 0.07 -22.83
C LEU A 62 17.91 -0.87 -22.50
N ASP A 63 19.03 -0.32 -22.04
CA ASP A 63 20.22 -1.11 -21.72
C ASP A 63 19.96 -2.05 -20.53
N ARG A 64 19.27 -1.55 -19.49
CA ARG A 64 18.91 -2.33 -18.31
C ARG A 64 17.90 -3.42 -18.62
N ASP A 65 16.88 -3.11 -19.41
CA ASP A 65 15.88 -4.09 -19.83
C ASP A 65 16.53 -5.20 -20.66
N ARG A 66 17.38 -4.85 -21.62
CA ARG A 66 18.16 -5.83 -22.40
C ARG A 66 18.96 -6.77 -21.49
N ALA A 67 19.70 -6.21 -20.54
CA ALA A 67 20.50 -7.01 -19.61
C ALA A 67 19.63 -7.92 -18.72
N ALA A 68 18.46 -7.44 -18.28
CA ALA A 68 17.52 -8.22 -17.47
C ALA A 68 16.89 -9.36 -18.29
N VAL A 69 16.42 -9.08 -19.51
CA VAL A 69 15.87 -10.08 -20.42
C VAL A 69 16.92 -11.11 -20.79
N GLU A 70 18.14 -10.71 -21.14
CA GLU A 70 19.24 -11.63 -21.43
C GLU A 70 19.54 -12.56 -20.25
N LYS A 71 19.55 -12.01 -19.02
CA LYS A 71 19.80 -12.79 -17.80
C LYS A 71 18.70 -13.80 -17.50
N VAL A 72 17.42 -13.46 -17.71
CA VAL A 72 16.26 -14.29 -17.32
C VAL A 72 15.84 -15.26 -18.43
N TRP A 73 15.94 -14.83 -19.68
CA TRP A 73 15.42 -15.53 -20.85
C TRP A 73 16.48 -15.95 -21.86
N GLY A 74 17.65 -15.29 -21.86
CA GLY A 74 18.59 -15.32 -22.98
C GLY A 74 18.07 -14.52 -24.18
N LEU A 75 18.96 -14.10 -25.07
CA LEU A 75 18.60 -13.35 -26.30
C LEU A 75 18.45 -14.27 -27.54
N ALA A 76 18.57 -15.58 -27.37
CA ALA A 76 18.47 -16.53 -28.48
C ALA A 76 17.02 -16.72 -28.97
N GLU A 77 16.83 -16.85 -30.29
CA GLU A 77 15.52 -16.95 -30.93
C GLU A 77 14.68 -18.19 -30.56
N LYS A 78 15.28 -19.22 -29.92
CA LYS A 78 14.54 -20.44 -29.57
C LYS A 78 13.54 -20.17 -28.46
N ARG A 79 12.32 -19.85 -28.90
CA ARG A 79 11.09 -19.81 -28.11
C ARG A 79 10.67 -21.26 -27.83
N LEU A 80 11.05 -21.85 -26.68
CA LEU A 80 10.42 -22.99 -25.92
C LEU A 80 11.45 -23.87 -25.17
N PRO A 81 11.08 -24.59 -24.08
CA PRO A 81 9.83 -24.58 -23.34
C PRO A 81 9.93 -23.80 -22.00
N LEU A 82 8.79 -23.50 -21.37
CA LEU A 82 8.75 -23.09 -19.97
C LEU A 82 9.31 -24.25 -19.14
N ASP A 83 10.47 -24.07 -18.53
CA ASP A 83 11.16 -25.04 -17.66
C ASP A 83 10.43 -25.25 -16.30
N GLY A 84 9.16 -24.86 -16.21
CA GLY A 84 8.39 -24.83 -14.97
C GLY A 84 8.84 -23.78 -13.96
N THR A 85 9.91 -23.02 -14.25
CA THR A 85 10.35 -21.94 -13.36
C THR A 85 9.50 -20.69 -13.60
N VAL A 86 8.99 -20.11 -12.51
CA VAL A 86 8.26 -18.85 -12.57
C VAL A 86 9.26 -17.75 -12.87
N LYS A 87 9.14 -17.12 -14.04
CA LYS A 87 9.99 -16.01 -14.46
C LYS A 87 9.24 -14.70 -14.27
N HIS A 88 9.74 -13.88 -13.35
CA HIS A 88 9.11 -12.62 -12.92
C HIS A 88 9.54 -11.40 -13.76
N TRP A 89 9.88 -11.58 -15.04
CA TRP A 89 10.24 -10.49 -15.96
C TRP A 89 9.64 -10.73 -17.35
N PRO A 90 9.15 -9.71 -18.08
CA PRO A 90 8.68 -9.89 -19.44
C PRO A 90 9.76 -10.54 -20.32
N ARG A 91 9.34 -11.37 -21.28
CA ARG A 91 10.27 -12.00 -22.22
C ARG A 91 10.74 -11.02 -23.30
N ASP A 92 9.82 -10.21 -23.78
CA ASP A 92 10.10 -9.24 -24.84
C ASP A 92 10.69 -7.97 -24.24
N LEU A 93 11.57 -7.35 -25.03
CA LEU A 93 12.14 -6.05 -24.68
C LEU A 93 11.06 -4.98 -24.68
N ILE A 94 11.26 -3.96 -23.85
CA ILE A 94 10.42 -2.78 -23.81
C ILE A 94 10.41 -2.09 -25.18
N THR A 95 9.21 -1.72 -25.63
CA THR A 95 9.01 -1.07 -26.94
C THR A 95 9.08 0.45 -26.82
N ASP A 96 9.28 1.14 -27.96
CA ASP A 96 9.27 2.60 -27.99
C ASP A 96 7.92 3.18 -27.52
N VAL A 97 6.80 2.55 -27.87
CA VAL A 97 5.45 2.97 -27.43
C VAL A 97 5.30 2.85 -25.91
N GLN A 98 5.84 1.78 -25.31
CA GLN A 98 5.83 1.61 -23.85
C GLN A 98 6.71 2.65 -23.16
N LEU A 99 7.88 2.97 -23.75
CA LEU A 99 8.72 4.05 -23.25
C LEU A 99 8.02 5.40 -23.38
N ASP A 100 7.37 5.69 -24.50
CA ASP A 100 6.63 6.94 -24.71
C ASP A 100 5.56 7.10 -23.64
N TYR A 101 4.76 6.05 -23.39
CA TYR A 101 3.79 6.03 -22.30
C TYR A 101 4.44 6.34 -20.95
N ILE A 102 5.55 5.67 -20.59
CA ILE A 102 6.23 5.89 -19.30
C ILE A 102 6.64 7.35 -19.14
N PHE A 103 7.22 7.96 -20.19
CA PHE A 103 7.71 9.34 -20.10
C PHE A 103 6.58 10.37 -20.17
N GLU A 104 5.49 10.10 -20.89
CA GLU A 104 4.28 10.91 -20.83
C GLU A 104 3.61 10.85 -19.45
N GLU A 105 3.49 9.66 -18.86
CA GLU A 105 2.99 9.46 -17.50
C GLU A 105 3.88 10.21 -16.48
N LEU A 106 5.20 10.12 -16.59
CA LEU A 106 6.12 10.84 -15.71
C LEU A 106 5.92 12.36 -15.80
N ARG A 107 5.75 12.91 -17.00
CA ARG A 107 5.44 14.34 -17.17
C ARG A 107 4.10 14.70 -16.55
N TYR A 108 3.08 13.86 -16.74
CA TYR A 108 1.77 14.05 -16.11
C TYR A 108 1.90 14.06 -14.59
N ILE A 109 2.51 13.05 -13.97
CA ILE A 109 2.69 12.96 -12.52
C ILE A 109 3.48 14.16 -11.99
N ALA A 110 4.56 14.56 -12.68
CA ALA A 110 5.33 15.75 -12.31
C ALA A 110 4.47 17.03 -12.30
N SER A 111 3.55 17.17 -13.26
CA SER A 111 2.62 18.31 -13.33
C SER A 111 1.54 18.31 -12.22
N ARG A 112 1.32 17.16 -11.57
CA ARG A 112 0.34 17.00 -10.48
C ARG A 112 0.95 17.20 -9.09
N ARG A 113 2.27 17.44 -9.00
CA ARG A 113 2.94 17.76 -7.75
C ARG A 113 2.36 19.03 -7.15
N ASP A 114 2.07 18.99 -5.87
CA ASP A 114 1.64 20.16 -5.11
C ASP A 114 2.87 21.03 -4.80
N GLU A 115 2.92 22.24 -5.35
CA GLU A 115 4.03 23.15 -5.14
C GLU A 115 4.12 23.66 -3.70
N ALA A 116 2.99 23.82 -3.01
CA ALA A 116 2.94 24.39 -1.66
C ALA A 116 3.39 23.37 -0.61
N THR A 117 2.95 22.12 -0.72
CA THR A 117 3.26 21.07 0.26
C THR A 117 4.42 20.15 -0.18
N GLY A 118 4.78 20.21 -1.46
CA GLY A 118 5.75 19.32 -2.07
C GLY A 118 5.28 17.88 -2.23
N ILE A 119 3.98 17.60 -2.04
CA ILE A 119 3.38 16.27 -2.15
C ILE A 119 3.29 15.84 -3.61
N TYR A 120 3.67 14.59 -3.88
CA TYR A 120 3.52 13.94 -5.19
C TYR A 120 3.21 12.45 -5.03
N ALA A 121 2.68 11.84 -6.10
CA ALA A 121 2.40 10.40 -6.13
C ALA A 121 3.72 9.59 -6.21
N SER A 122 3.87 8.59 -5.34
CA SER A 122 5.00 7.67 -5.34
C SER A 122 4.90 6.66 -6.49
N SER A 123 5.87 5.75 -6.59
CA SER A 123 5.83 4.66 -7.58
C SER A 123 4.79 3.56 -7.30
N VAL A 124 4.27 3.51 -6.08
CA VAL A 124 3.23 2.56 -5.69
C VAL A 124 1.87 3.28 -5.81
N PRO A 125 0.88 2.66 -6.49
CA PRO A 125 -0.47 3.23 -6.56
C PRO A 125 -1.02 3.56 -5.17
N MET A 126 -1.78 4.66 -5.07
CA MET A 126 -2.40 5.14 -3.82
C MET A 126 -1.42 5.43 -2.69
N VAL A 127 -0.14 5.63 -2.99
CA VAL A 127 0.88 6.04 -2.01
C VAL A 127 1.44 7.39 -2.43
N TYR A 128 1.36 8.34 -1.53
CA TYR A 128 1.85 9.71 -1.70
C TYR A 128 3.04 9.97 -0.79
N GLU A 129 3.97 10.80 -1.26
CA GLU A 129 5.16 11.17 -0.52
C GLU A 129 5.48 12.66 -0.70
N SER A 130 6.26 13.20 0.23
CA SER A 130 6.84 14.54 0.12
C SER A 130 8.19 14.56 0.81
N ARG A 131 9.14 15.30 0.23
CA ARG A 131 10.50 15.43 0.76
C ARG A 131 10.70 16.65 1.67
N SER A 132 9.68 17.49 1.76
CA SER A 132 9.76 18.80 2.44
C SER A 132 8.53 19.09 3.31
N LEU A 133 7.68 18.09 3.56
CA LEU A 133 6.43 18.25 4.29
C LEU A 133 6.65 18.67 5.75
N VAL A 134 7.70 18.12 6.37
CA VAL A 134 8.10 18.41 7.74
C VAL A 134 9.27 19.41 7.69
N PRO A 135 9.09 20.66 8.17
CA PRO A 135 10.17 21.64 8.22
C PRO A 135 11.33 21.20 9.12
N ASP A 136 12.55 21.64 8.82
CA ASP A 136 13.76 21.25 9.57
C ASP A 136 13.66 21.57 11.06
N VAL A 137 13.06 22.71 11.44
CA VAL A 137 12.85 23.07 12.84
C VAL A 137 11.96 22.04 13.54
N LEU A 138 10.82 21.67 12.95
CA LEU A 138 9.92 20.67 13.53
C LEU A 138 10.55 19.29 13.59
N LYS A 139 11.40 18.95 12.61
CA LYS A 139 12.18 17.71 12.62
C LYS A 139 13.18 17.69 13.77
N THR A 140 13.90 18.79 14.00
CA THR A 140 14.80 18.93 15.15
C THR A 140 14.03 18.81 16.46
N ASP A 141 12.91 19.52 16.61
CA ASP A 141 12.06 19.44 17.81
C ASP A 141 11.58 18.00 18.06
N LEU A 142 11.20 17.26 17.00
CA LEU A 142 10.82 15.86 17.09
C LEU A 142 11.96 14.97 17.58
N LEU A 143 13.18 15.17 17.07
CA LEU A 143 14.36 14.41 17.48
C LEU A 143 14.75 14.72 18.93
N GLU A 144 14.69 15.99 19.34
CA GLU A 144 14.96 16.39 20.71
C GLU A 144 13.92 15.78 21.67
N GLY A 145 12.63 15.86 21.34
CA GLY A 145 11.57 15.25 22.13
C GLY A 145 11.67 13.72 22.21
N ALA A 146 12.04 13.05 21.11
CA ALA A 146 12.29 11.62 21.08
C ALA A 146 13.49 11.24 21.96
N SER A 147 14.55 12.04 21.97
CA SER A 147 15.75 11.77 22.78
C SER A 147 15.46 11.72 24.29
N ILE A 148 14.47 12.48 24.76
CA ILE A 148 14.05 12.49 26.17
C ILE A 148 13.49 11.13 26.57
N ILE A 149 12.64 10.53 25.73
CA ILE A 149 12.02 9.23 26.02
C ILE A 149 12.92 8.05 25.64
N GLU A 150 13.91 8.27 24.77
CA GLU A 150 14.98 7.30 24.48
C GLU A 150 15.98 7.18 25.64
N SER A 151 16.14 8.24 26.44
CA SER A 151 17.14 8.35 27.51
C SER A 151 16.73 7.61 28.80
N VAL A 152 16.41 6.33 28.69
CA VAL A 152 16.14 5.42 29.81
C VAL A 152 17.35 4.49 30.09
N PRO A 153 17.47 3.91 31.31
CA PRO A 153 18.45 2.87 31.58
C PRO A 153 18.39 1.73 30.56
N GLU A 154 19.51 1.06 30.28
CA GLU A 154 19.58 0.03 29.24
C GLU A 154 18.62 -1.14 29.52
N GLU A 155 18.41 -1.46 30.80
CA GLU A 155 17.45 -2.46 31.27
C GLU A 155 15.98 -2.08 31.07
N GLU A 156 15.68 -0.80 30.85
CA GLU A 156 14.34 -0.26 30.60
C GLU A 156 14.05 -0.03 29.11
N LYS A 157 15.06 -0.21 28.24
CA LYS A 157 14.88 -0.08 26.78
C LYS A 157 14.03 -1.21 26.22
N ASP A 158 12.91 -0.83 25.60
CA ASP A 158 11.99 -1.76 24.94
C ASP A 158 12.49 -2.11 23.52
N TRP A 159 13.42 -3.04 23.44
CA TRP A 159 13.95 -3.52 22.16
C TRP A 159 12.92 -4.37 21.43
N HIS A 160 12.60 -3.99 20.19
CA HIS A 160 11.58 -4.66 19.39
C HIS A 160 11.89 -6.15 19.24
N PRO A 161 10.94 -7.06 19.53
CA PRO A 161 11.16 -8.50 19.42
C PRO A 161 11.62 -8.90 18.01
N GLY A 162 12.68 -9.73 17.93
CA GLY A 162 13.21 -10.21 16.65
C GLY A 162 14.04 -9.18 15.87
N SER A 163 14.28 -7.98 16.42
CA SER A 163 15.12 -6.95 15.77
C SER A 163 16.63 -7.13 15.98
N ASN A 164 17.07 -8.11 16.78
CA ASN A 164 18.46 -8.26 17.22
C ASN A 164 19.04 -6.97 17.86
N GLY A 165 18.23 -6.20 18.60
CA GLY A 165 18.67 -4.97 19.26
C GLY A 165 18.95 -3.82 18.30
N GLN A 166 18.27 -3.80 17.14
CA GLN A 166 18.44 -2.77 16.12
C GLN A 166 17.27 -1.76 16.09
N VAL A 167 16.11 -2.13 16.64
CA VAL A 167 14.91 -1.30 16.64
C VAL A 167 14.48 -1.13 18.09
N LEU A 168 14.46 0.12 18.56
CA LEU A 168 14.02 0.50 19.89
C LEU A 168 12.63 1.13 19.79
N ASP A 169 11.69 0.59 20.54
CA ASP A 169 10.32 1.09 20.57
C ASP A 169 10.19 2.20 21.63
N LEU A 170 10.11 3.46 21.18
CA LEU A 170 10.00 4.61 22.08
C LEU A 170 8.56 4.84 22.58
N VAL A 171 7.59 4.57 21.70
CA VAL A 171 6.16 4.64 21.96
C VAL A 171 5.54 3.41 21.31
N HIS A 172 5.16 2.42 22.11
CA HIS A 172 4.64 1.16 21.60
C HIS A 172 3.13 1.01 21.87
N PRO A 173 2.27 0.79 20.86
CA PRO A 173 0.82 0.74 21.05
C PRO A 173 0.33 -0.46 21.88
N SER A 174 1.12 -1.54 21.98
CA SER A 174 0.80 -2.67 22.85
C SER A 174 1.17 -2.47 24.32
N LEU A 175 2.10 -1.55 24.62
CA LEU A 175 2.45 -1.23 26.00
C LEU A 175 1.24 -0.52 26.63
N TYR A 176 0.85 -0.93 27.83
CA TYR A 176 -0.33 -0.41 28.53
C TYR A 176 -1.67 -0.59 27.78
N CYS A 177 -1.79 -1.65 26.97
CA CYS A 177 -3.06 -1.99 26.32
C CYS A 177 -4.19 -2.24 27.35
N LEU A 178 -5.43 -2.08 26.89
CA LEU A 178 -6.60 -2.47 27.67
C LEU A 178 -6.65 -3.99 27.79
N ARG A 179 -6.63 -4.53 29.02
CA ARG A 179 -6.90 -5.93 29.31
C ARG A 179 -8.33 -6.08 29.82
N ILE A 180 -9.18 -6.68 28.99
CA ILE A 180 -10.60 -6.89 29.31
C ILE A 180 -10.71 -7.76 30.57
N GLY A 181 -11.57 -7.35 31.51
CA GLY A 181 -11.70 -8.00 32.82
C GLY A 181 -10.59 -7.69 33.82
N SER A 182 -9.69 -6.72 33.56
CA SER A 182 -8.64 -6.34 34.52
C SER A 182 -8.28 -4.87 34.54
N SER A 183 -8.24 -4.22 33.37
CA SER A 183 -8.01 -2.79 33.30
C SER A 183 -9.21 -2.02 33.81
N TYR A 184 -8.94 -0.93 34.53
CA TYR A 184 -9.98 0.00 34.96
C TYR A 184 -10.39 0.91 33.79
N ALA A 185 -11.69 1.14 33.65
CA ALA A 185 -12.26 2.06 32.69
C ALA A 185 -13.22 3.03 33.39
N TYR A 186 -13.29 4.25 32.86
CA TYR A 186 -14.30 5.23 33.27
C TYR A 186 -15.62 4.89 32.58
N VAL A 187 -16.59 4.43 33.34
CA VAL A 187 -17.94 4.13 32.84
C VAL A 187 -18.84 5.32 33.13
N ARG A 188 -19.60 5.76 32.11
CA ARG A 188 -20.71 6.68 32.34
C ARG A 188 -21.82 5.89 32.99
N ASP A 189 -22.23 6.31 34.17
CA ASP A 189 -23.42 5.75 34.80
C ASP A 189 -24.64 6.38 34.12
N ASP A 190 -25.63 5.57 33.72
CA ASP A 190 -26.87 6.04 33.10
C ASP A 190 -27.80 6.72 34.12
N THR A 191 -27.34 6.86 35.37
CA THR A 191 -28.03 7.61 36.42
C THR A 191 -27.78 9.10 36.22
N ASP A 192 -28.76 9.94 36.55
CA ASP A 192 -28.78 11.42 36.40
C ASP A 192 -27.66 12.17 37.16
N THR A 193 -26.64 11.46 37.65
CA THR A 193 -25.50 11.99 38.37
C THR A 193 -24.26 11.95 37.46
N PRO A 194 -23.61 13.10 37.17
CA PRO A 194 -22.52 13.19 36.19
C PRO A 194 -21.18 12.69 36.74
N GLY A 195 -21.16 11.54 37.41
CA GLY A 195 -19.96 10.90 37.93
C GLY A 195 -19.48 9.80 37.01
N ARG A 196 -18.30 9.95 36.40
CA ARG A 196 -17.60 8.83 35.78
C ARG A 196 -17.05 7.92 36.89
N VAL A 197 -17.54 6.69 36.99
CA VAL A 197 -17.03 5.73 37.97
C VAL A 197 -15.89 4.93 37.35
N LEU A 198 -14.76 4.85 38.05
CA LEU A 198 -13.62 4.04 37.64
C LEU A 198 -13.83 2.60 38.14
N ARG A 199 -14.05 1.65 37.23
CA ARG A 199 -14.22 0.24 37.57
C ARG A 199 -13.69 -0.69 36.49
N VAL A 200 -13.49 -1.95 36.83
CA VAL A 200 -13.17 -3.00 35.86
C VAL A 200 -14.46 -3.42 35.14
N LEU A 201 -14.41 -3.46 33.80
CA LEU A 201 -15.50 -3.97 32.97
C LEU A 201 -15.36 -5.49 32.83
N THR A 202 -16.47 -6.22 32.97
CA THR A 202 -16.50 -7.64 32.61
C THR A 202 -16.42 -7.81 31.09
N GLU A 203 -16.06 -9.02 30.63
CA GLU A 203 -16.01 -9.32 29.20
C GLU A 203 -17.39 -9.16 28.54
N GLU A 204 -18.47 -9.54 29.23
CA GLU A 204 -19.84 -9.39 28.75
C GLU A 204 -20.23 -7.92 28.60
N GLU A 205 -19.90 -7.08 29.59
CA GLU A 205 -20.16 -5.64 29.53
C GLU A 205 -19.38 -4.97 28.41
N TYR A 206 -18.11 -5.32 28.24
CA TYR A 206 -17.27 -4.79 27.17
C TYR A 206 -17.81 -5.18 25.79
N LYS A 207 -18.13 -6.46 25.58
CA LYS A 207 -18.70 -6.96 24.32
C LYS A 207 -20.04 -6.31 23.99
N LYS A 208 -20.91 -6.09 24.99
CA LYS A 208 -22.18 -5.38 24.80
C LYS A 208 -21.99 -3.96 24.26
N GLY A 209 -20.89 -3.30 24.60
CA GLY A 209 -20.52 -1.98 24.09
C GLY A 209 -19.82 -1.97 22.73
N ARG A 210 -19.58 -3.13 22.11
CA ARG A 210 -18.86 -3.29 20.85
C ARG A 210 -19.71 -4.03 19.81
N PRO A 211 -20.82 -3.44 19.34
CA PRO A 211 -21.66 -4.06 18.32
C PRO A 211 -20.88 -4.30 17.01
N ASP A 212 -19.82 -3.55 16.76
CA ASP A 212 -18.91 -3.72 15.64
C ASP A 212 -18.15 -5.06 15.65
N PHE A 213 -18.02 -5.74 16.80
CA PHE A 213 -17.45 -7.09 16.86
C PHE A 213 -18.32 -8.12 16.14
N LEU A 214 -19.62 -7.88 16.00
CA LEU A 214 -20.53 -8.77 15.27
C LEU A 214 -20.20 -8.81 13.77
N THR A 215 -19.68 -7.72 13.22
CA THR A 215 -19.23 -7.65 11.83
C THR A 215 -18.08 -8.60 11.54
N TYR A 216 -17.32 -8.99 12.56
CA TYR A 216 -16.12 -9.83 12.46
C TYR A 216 -16.25 -11.14 13.26
N GLU A 217 -17.48 -11.63 13.47
CA GLU A 217 -17.73 -12.83 14.29
C GLU A 217 -17.01 -14.08 13.73
N TYR A 218 -16.85 -14.16 12.41
CA TYR A 218 -16.19 -15.27 11.73
C TYR A 218 -14.68 -15.03 11.52
N GLU A 219 -14.23 -13.78 11.58
CA GLU A 219 -12.86 -13.32 11.40
C GLU A 219 -12.16 -13.17 12.75
N THR A 220 -11.98 -14.29 13.47
CA THR A 220 -11.34 -14.31 14.80
C THR A 220 -9.91 -13.73 14.85
N PHE A 221 -9.30 -13.46 13.70
CA PHE A 221 -8.02 -12.77 13.56
C PHE A 221 -8.12 -11.23 13.52
N ALA A 222 -9.32 -10.67 13.31
CA ALA A 222 -9.52 -9.23 13.13
C ALA A 222 -9.41 -8.43 14.44
N TYR A 223 -9.64 -9.07 15.59
CA TYR A 223 -9.50 -8.43 16.89
C TYR A 223 -9.14 -9.44 18.00
N SER A 224 -8.62 -8.93 19.12
CA SER A 224 -8.38 -9.74 20.32
C SER A 224 -9.49 -9.55 21.35
N SER A 225 -10.14 -10.63 21.75
CA SER A 225 -11.17 -10.63 22.81
C SER A 225 -10.62 -10.39 24.22
N ARG A 226 -9.30 -10.29 24.37
CA ARG A 226 -8.62 -10.11 25.67
C ARG A 226 -7.88 -8.79 25.80
N TYR A 227 -7.30 -8.32 24.70
CA TYR A 227 -6.44 -7.14 24.68
C TYR A 227 -6.88 -6.18 23.58
N GLN A 228 -6.87 -4.88 23.86
CA GLN A 228 -7.19 -3.86 22.87
C GLN A 228 -6.16 -2.74 22.97
N TRP A 229 -5.62 -2.30 21.83
CA TRP A 229 -4.83 -1.08 21.80
C TRP A 229 -5.70 0.11 22.19
N LEU A 230 -5.10 1.07 22.88
CA LEU A 230 -5.74 2.31 23.29
C LEU A 230 -5.25 3.43 22.37
N PRO A 231 -5.93 3.68 21.23
CA PRO A 231 -5.56 4.77 20.37
C PRO A 231 -5.81 6.10 21.07
N THR A 232 -5.07 7.12 20.64
CA THR A 232 -5.35 8.50 20.99
C THR A 232 -6.12 9.11 19.85
N ASP A 233 -7.36 9.48 20.11
CA ASP A 233 -8.16 10.20 19.13
C ASP A 233 -7.63 11.62 18.97
N PHE A 234 -7.57 12.10 17.73
CA PHE A 234 -7.20 13.47 17.40
C PHE A 234 -8.39 14.18 16.74
N GLU A 235 -8.67 15.39 17.22
CA GLU A 235 -9.54 16.33 16.53
C GLU A 235 -8.71 17.13 15.54
N ILE A 236 -9.21 17.26 14.30
CA ILE A 236 -8.58 18.05 13.25
C ILE A 236 -9.42 19.32 13.06
N SER A 237 -8.78 20.48 13.17
CA SER A 237 -9.46 21.76 12.91
C SER A 237 -9.65 22.01 11.41
N ASP A 238 -10.51 22.98 11.05
CA ASP A 238 -10.68 23.41 9.65
C ASP A 238 -9.37 23.90 9.00
N ALA A 239 -8.38 24.31 9.81
CA ALA A 239 -7.06 24.71 9.35
C ALA A 239 -6.05 23.53 9.25
N GLY A 240 -6.50 22.29 9.49
CA GLY A 240 -5.66 21.08 9.47
C GLY A 240 -4.80 20.88 10.73
N ALA A 241 -5.05 21.64 11.81
CA ALA A 241 -4.30 21.47 13.05
C ALA A 241 -4.85 20.29 13.84
N ALA A 242 -4.00 19.31 14.15
CA ALA A 242 -4.38 18.16 14.97
C ALA A 242 -4.27 18.51 16.46
N ARG A 243 -5.23 18.00 17.26
CA ARG A 243 -5.25 18.16 18.71
C ARG A 243 -5.64 16.83 19.37
N PRO A 244 -4.83 16.28 20.27
CA PRO A 244 -5.19 15.04 20.96
C PRO A 244 -6.37 15.29 21.90
N LEU A 245 -7.32 14.36 21.89
CA LEU A 245 -8.49 14.37 22.77
C LEU A 245 -8.21 13.71 24.13
N SER A 246 -7.16 12.89 24.20
CA SER A 246 -6.71 12.17 25.38
C SER A 246 -5.17 12.14 25.43
N TYR A 247 -4.61 11.46 26.42
CA TYR A 247 -3.17 11.25 26.48
C TYR A 247 -2.72 10.33 25.33
N ILE A 248 -1.49 10.52 24.86
CA ILE A 248 -0.81 9.59 23.95
C ILE A 248 -0.37 8.39 24.79
N ASN A 249 -0.85 7.20 24.43
CA ASN A 249 -0.50 5.98 25.17
C ASN A 249 1.03 5.82 25.23
N ASN A 250 1.56 5.35 26.38
CA ASN A 250 3.00 5.31 26.68
C ASN A 250 3.69 6.69 26.87
N LEU A 251 3.02 7.82 26.66
CA LEU A 251 3.61 9.16 26.80
C LEU A 251 2.99 9.97 27.95
N HIS A 252 3.72 10.11 29.07
CA HIS A 252 3.21 10.77 30.28
C HIS A 252 2.81 12.25 30.03
N PRO A 253 1.57 12.68 30.31
CA PRO A 253 1.05 14.00 29.90
C PRO A 253 1.67 15.19 30.65
N VAL A 254 2.25 14.97 31.83
CA VAL A 254 2.96 16.00 32.61
C VAL A 254 4.45 16.07 32.25
N TRP A 255 5.17 14.95 32.34
CA TRP A 255 6.61 14.92 32.11
C TRP A 255 7.00 15.15 30.65
N HIS A 256 6.17 14.70 29.70
CA HIS A 256 6.42 14.85 28.27
C HIS A 256 5.47 15.86 27.63
N ARG A 257 4.96 16.82 28.42
CA ARG A 257 3.96 17.81 27.99
C ARG A 257 4.36 18.54 26.71
N ASP A 258 5.63 18.93 26.62
CA ASP A 258 6.15 19.71 25.49
C ASP A 258 6.28 18.87 24.21
N PHE A 259 6.23 17.54 24.31
CA PHE A 259 6.29 16.64 23.16
C PHE A 259 4.94 16.45 22.45
N TYR A 260 3.82 16.59 23.17
CA TYR A 260 2.46 16.52 22.60
C TYR A 260 2.23 17.50 21.43
N PRO A 261 2.52 18.81 21.54
CA PRO A 261 2.32 19.74 20.42
C PRO A 261 3.24 19.43 19.23
N ILE A 262 4.41 18.84 19.45
CA ILE A 262 5.34 18.43 18.39
C ILE A 262 4.73 17.29 17.58
N ILE A 263 4.28 16.20 18.25
CA ILE A 263 3.60 15.07 17.60
C ILE A 263 2.35 15.56 16.85
N SER A 264 1.56 16.42 17.48
CA SER A 264 0.34 16.99 16.88
C SER A 264 0.65 17.81 15.63
N SER A 265 1.73 18.59 15.65
CA SER A 265 2.17 19.38 14.49
C SER A 265 2.63 18.49 13.35
N VAL A 266 3.35 17.39 13.64
CA VAL A 266 3.74 16.40 12.62
C VAL A 266 2.47 15.74 12.04
N LEU A 267 1.55 15.27 12.87
CA LEU A 267 0.31 14.66 12.39
C LEU A 267 -0.51 15.62 11.50
N GLY A 268 -0.65 16.88 11.91
CA GLY A 268 -1.32 17.92 11.12
C GLY A 268 -0.71 18.08 9.72
N ARG A 269 0.62 17.97 9.60
CA ARG A 269 1.32 18.01 8.30
C ARG A 269 1.01 16.80 7.42
N PHE A 270 0.69 15.64 7.99
CA PHE A 270 0.36 14.43 7.25
C PHE A 270 -1.10 14.36 6.80
N ILE A 271 -1.99 15.21 7.34
CA ILE A 271 -3.41 15.21 6.96
C ILE A 271 -3.62 15.30 5.44
N PRO A 272 -2.96 16.20 4.68
CA PRO A 272 -3.13 16.25 3.23
C PRO A 272 -2.66 14.98 2.49
N LEU A 273 -1.74 14.20 3.06
CA LEU A 273 -1.38 12.89 2.51
C LEU A 273 -2.51 11.89 2.73
N PHE A 274 -3.07 11.83 3.93
CA PHE A 274 -4.20 10.94 4.24
C PHE A 274 -5.43 11.29 3.40
N GLU A 275 -5.76 12.57 3.25
CA GLU A 275 -6.89 13.02 2.42
C GLU A 275 -6.74 12.57 0.97
N ARG A 276 -5.53 12.60 0.41
CA ARG A 276 -5.27 12.10 -0.96
C ARG A 276 -5.47 10.59 -1.06
N VAL A 277 -4.97 9.83 -0.09
CA VAL A 277 -5.20 8.38 -0.04
C VAL A 277 -6.69 8.07 0.07
N LEU A 278 -7.40 8.73 0.97
CA LEU A 278 -8.84 8.54 1.17
C LEU A 278 -9.64 8.95 -0.08
N THR A 279 -9.22 10.02 -0.76
CA THR A 279 -9.83 10.45 -2.03
C THR A 279 -9.65 9.39 -3.11
N ASP A 280 -8.44 8.81 -3.24
CA ASP A 280 -8.18 7.75 -4.21
C ASP A 280 -8.98 6.49 -3.90
N VAL A 281 -9.14 6.14 -2.62
CA VAL A 281 -9.87 4.96 -2.16
C VAL A 281 -11.36 5.02 -2.54
N ILE A 282 -11.97 6.20 -2.51
CA ILE A 282 -13.37 6.39 -2.92
C ILE A 282 -13.51 6.75 -4.42
N SER A 283 -12.40 6.93 -5.12
CA SER A 283 -12.38 7.19 -6.55
C SER A 283 -12.38 5.87 -7.34
N PRO A 284 -12.90 5.86 -8.58
CA PRO A 284 -12.79 4.70 -9.44
C PRO A 284 -11.34 4.25 -9.61
N VAL A 285 -11.08 2.94 -9.48
CA VAL A 285 -9.75 2.37 -9.73
C VAL A 285 -9.39 2.63 -11.20
N PRO A 286 -8.21 3.22 -11.49
CA PRO A 286 -7.78 3.40 -12.87
C PRO A 286 -7.61 2.06 -13.58
N ASP A 287 -8.07 1.98 -14.84
CA ASP A 287 -7.87 0.82 -15.68
C ASP A 287 -6.38 0.50 -15.85
N CYS A 288 -6.06 -0.79 -16.00
CA CYS A 288 -4.73 -1.19 -16.45
C CYS A 288 -4.43 -0.59 -17.82
N VAL A 289 -3.21 -0.07 -17.99
CA VAL A 289 -2.72 0.49 -19.26
C VAL A 289 -2.75 -0.57 -20.36
N ILE A 290 -2.45 -1.82 -19.99
CA ILE A 290 -2.47 -2.94 -20.92
C ILE A 290 -3.71 -3.78 -20.64
N TYR A 291 -4.73 -3.54 -21.46
CA TYR A 291 -5.91 -4.39 -21.49
C TYR A 291 -5.62 -5.70 -22.24
N VAL A 292 -5.97 -6.82 -21.63
CA VAL A 292 -5.76 -8.14 -22.21
C VAL A 292 -7.09 -8.89 -22.27
N ASN A 293 -7.54 -9.21 -23.48
CA ASN A 293 -8.67 -10.11 -23.67
C ASN A 293 -8.18 -11.56 -23.62
N THR A 294 -8.37 -12.20 -22.46
CA THR A 294 -7.95 -13.60 -22.23
C THR A 294 -8.68 -14.58 -23.14
N GLY A 295 -9.88 -14.25 -23.59
CA GLY A 295 -10.67 -15.05 -24.53
C GLY A 295 -10.07 -15.10 -25.94
N GLU A 296 -9.17 -14.18 -26.29
CA GLU A 296 -8.57 -14.10 -27.63
C GLU A 296 -7.14 -14.67 -27.70
N TRP A 297 -6.56 -15.08 -26.57
CA TRP A 297 -5.17 -15.54 -26.50
C TRP A 297 -4.83 -16.64 -27.51
N TYR A 298 -5.80 -17.50 -27.81
CA TYR A 298 -5.61 -18.64 -28.70
C TYR A 298 -6.32 -18.46 -30.05
N ASN A 299 -6.83 -17.27 -30.38
CA ASN A 299 -7.49 -17.05 -31.67
C ASN A 299 -6.57 -17.26 -32.87
N HIS A 300 -5.26 -17.10 -32.67
CA HIS A 300 -4.24 -17.38 -33.66
C HIS A 300 -3.97 -18.89 -33.84
N LEU A 301 -4.39 -19.72 -32.88
CA LEU A 301 -4.39 -21.18 -33.01
C LEU A 301 -5.64 -21.59 -33.78
N GLN A 302 -5.55 -21.59 -35.10
CA GLN A 302 -6.62 -22.17 -35.92
C GLN A 302 -6.69 -23.69 -35.66
N GLU A 303 -7.84 -24.17 -35.17
CA GLU A 303 -8.15 -25.59 -35.18
C GLU A 303 -8.13 -26.07 -36.64
N PRO A 304 -7.22 -26.98 -37.03
CA PRO A 304 -7.19 -27.43 -38.41
C PRO A 304 -8.46 -28.21 -38.72
N GLU A 305 -9.14 -27.87 -39.82
CA GLU A 305 -10.25 -28.69 -40.31
C GLU A 305 -9.79 -30.14 -40.44
N TYR A 306 -10.52 -31.06 -39.81
CA TYR A 306 -10.20 -32.47 -39.90
C TYR A 306 -10.49 -32.98 -41.31
N VAL A 307 -9.45 -33.01 -42.15
CA VAL A 307 -9.51 -33.61 -43.48
C VAL A 307 -9.19 -35.09 -43.34
N HIS A 308 -10.11 -35.98 -43.74
CA HIS A 308 -9.89 -37.43 -43.83
C HIS A 308 -8.83 -37.77 -44.90
N SER A 309 -7.56 -37.50 -44.59
CA SER A 309 -6.37 -37.79 -45.39
C SER A 309 -5.20 -38.11 -44.45
N PRO A 310 -4.19 -38.86 -44.89
CA PRO A 310 -2.98 -39.12 -44.10
C PRO A 310 -2.30 -37.83 -43.63
N GLU A 311 -2.26 -36.80 -44.48
CA GLU A 311 -1.70 -35.49 -44.18
C GLU A 311 -2.56 -34.69 -43.19
N GLY A 312 -3.89 -34.76 -43.32
CA GLY A 312 -4.84 -34.13 -42.39
C GLY A 312 -4.80 -34.76 -41.00
N ALA A 313 -4.69 -36.09 -40.91
CA ALA A 313 -4.51 -36.81 -39.65
C ALA A 313 -3.19 -36.44 -38.96
N LYS A 314 -2.10 -36.30 -39.73
CA LYS A 314 -0.80 -35.87 -39.20
C LYS A 314 -0.88 -34.45 -38.64
N ARG A 315 -1.48 -33.50 -39.39
CA ARG A 315 -1.65 -32.10 -38.96
C ARG A 315 -2.54 -31.97 -37.72
N TRP A 316 -3.57 -32.83 -37.60
CA TRP A 316 -4.44 -32.91 -36.44
C TRP A 316 -3.74 -33.47 -35.20
N GLU A 317 -2.90 -34.50 -35.33
CA GLU A 317 -2.08 -35.00 -34.23
C GLU A 317 -1.00 -34.01 -33.79
N GLU A 318 -0.36 -33.29 -34.73
CA GLU A 318 0.59 -32.20 -34.43
C GLU A 318 -0.08 -31.04 -33.66
N TRP A 319 -1.31 -30.66 -34.08
CA TRP A 319 -2.10 -29.65 -33.36
C TRP A 319 -2.53 -30.15 -31.97
N LYS A 320 -3.01 -31.39 -31.85
CA LYS A 320 -3.37 -31.98 -30.55
C LYS A 320 -2.20 -32.06 -29.59
N GLU A 321 -1.01 -32.40 -30.07
CA GLU A 321 0.18 -32.48 -29.21
C GLU A 321 0.57 -31.10 -28.71
N THR A 322 0.54 -30.09 -29.60
CA THR A 322 0.78 -28.69 -29.25
C THR A 322 -0.28 -28.17 -28.26
N TYR A 323 -1.56 -28.42 -28.54
CA TYR A 323 -2.69 -28.00 -27.72
C TYR A 323 -2.76 -28.75 -26.37
N ARG A 324 -2.40 -30.04 -26.34
CA ARG A 324 -2.25 -30.81 -25.09
C ARG A 324 -1.09 -30.31 -24.25
N SER A 325 0.06 -29.96 -24.84
CA SER A 325 1.17 -29.34 -24.09
C SER A 325 0.68 -28.09 -23.38
N VAL A 326 0.06 -27.18 -24.12
CA VAL A 326 -0.51 -25.92 -23.58
C VAL A 326 -1.57 -26.17 -22.49
N LEU A 327 -2.49 -27.13 -22.66
CA LEU A 327 -3.54 -27.41 -21.67
C LEU A 327 -3.06 -28.21 -20.44
N SER A 328 -2.09 -29.11 -20.62
CA SER A 328 -1.51 -29.88 -19.52
C SER A 328 -0.64 -29.01 -18.61
N GLU A 329 0.00 -27.98 -19.17
CA GLU A 329 0.70 -26.91 -18.45
C GLU A 329 -0.27 -26.05 -17.62
N PHE A 330 -1.50 -25.82 -18.11
CA PHE A 330 -2.53 -25.07 -17.37
C PHE A 330 -3.13 -25.86 -16.19
N ARG A 331 -3.20 -27.19 -16.31
CA ARG A 331 -3.74 -28.06 -15.23
C ARG A 331 -2.72 -28.36 -14.14
N SER A 332 -1.42 -28.24 -14.42
CA SER A 332 -0.34 -28.49 -13.46
C SER A 332 0.06 -27.23 -12.66
N SER A 333 -0.30 -26.03 -13.11
CA SER A 333 -0.01 -24.74 -12.45
C SER A 333 -0.97 -24.38 -11.30
N GLY A 334 -1.95 -25.22 -10.99
CA GLY A 334 -2.76 -25.11 -9.77
C GLY A 334 -3.74 -23.93 -9.70
N GLN A 335 -3.90 -23.14 -10.77
CA GLN A 335 -4.98 -22.15 -10.85
C GLN A 335 -6.29 -22.86 -11.18
N LYS A 336 -7.01 -23.25 -10.13
CA LYS A 336 -8.47 -23.41 -10.23
C LYS A 336 -9.08 -22.00 -10.34
N ILE A 337 -10.07 -21.88 -11.23
CA ILE A 337 -10.98 -20.73 -11.32
C ILE A 337 -11.55 -20.42 -9.93
#